data_AF-K7A542-F1
#
_entry.id   AF-K7A542-F1
#
_cell.length_a   1.000
_cell.length_b   1.000
_cell.length_c   1.000
_cell.angle_alpha   90.00
_cell.angle_beta   90.00
_cell.angle_gamma   90.00
#
_symmetry.space_group_name_H-M   'P 1'
#
loop_
_entity.id
_entity.type
_entity.pdbx_description
1 polymer ?
#
loop_
_entity_poly.entity_id
_entity_poly.type
_entity_poly.pdbx_seq_one_letter_code
_entity_poly.pdbx_strand_id
1 'polypeptide(L)'
;MSALLRLLRTGAPAAACLRLGTSAGTGSRRAMALYHTEERGQPCSQNYRLFFKNVTGHYISPFHDIPLKVNSKEENGIPMKKARNDEYENLFNMIVEIPRWTNAKMEIATKEPMNPIKQYVKDGKLRYVANIFPYKGYIWNYGTLPQILSCGEVIHVKILGILALIDEGETDWKLIAINANDPEASKFHDIDDVKKFKPGYLEATLNWFRLYKVPDGKPENQFAFNGEFKNKAFALEVIKSTHQCWKALLMKKCNGGAINCTNVQISDSPFRCTQEEARSLVESVSSSPNKESNEEEQVWHFLGK
;
A
#
# COMPACT_ATOMS: atom_id res chain seq x y z
N MET A 1 0.35 16.28 2.21
CA MET A 1 -0.91 15.49 2.35
C MET A 1 -0.69 14.06 1.85
N SER A 2 0.03 13.21 2.59
CA SER A 2 0.10 11.78 2.28
C SER A 2 -0.08 11.01 3.58
N ALA A 3 -1.28 10.43 3.76
CA ALA A 3 -1.52 9.42 4.79
C ALA A 3 -1.71 8.11 4.03
N LEU A 4 -0.62 7.41 3.78
CA LEU A 4 -0.60 6.11 3.11
C LEU A 4 -0.45 5.00 4.16
N LEU A 5 -1.28 3.95 4.05
CA LEU A 5 -1.45 2.85 5.01
C LEU A 5 -0.19 1.91 5.04
N ARG A 6 0.42 1.52 6.19
CA ARG A 6 1.71 0.75 6.22
C ARG A 6 1.99 -0.24 7.40
N LEU A 7 2.01 -1.58 7.19
CA LEU A 7 1.93 -2.65 8.25
C LEU A 7 2.30 -4.12 7.95
N LEU A 8 2.17 -5.03 8.94
CA LEU A 8 3.26 -5.93 9.30
C LEU A 8 3.16 -7.11 10.35
N ARG A 9 3.54 -8.39 10.06
CA ARG A 9 4.19 -9.35 11.05
C ARG A 9 4.84 -10.68 10.57
N THR A 10 5.50 -11.40 11.52
CA THR A 10 6.76 -12.23 11.50
C THR A 10 6.67 -13.76 11.71
N GLY A 11 7.64 -14.52 11.17
CA GLY A 11 8.17 -15.80 11.73
C GLY A 11 8.90 -16.80 10.77
N ALA A 12 10.25 -16.78 10.77
CA ALA A 12 11.36 -17.75 10.47
C ALA A 12 11.23 -19.03 9.56
N PRO A 13 12.36 -19.53 8.99
CA PRO A 13 12.40 -20.26 7.71
C PRO A 13 12.46 -21.79 7.83
N ALA A 14 11.88 -22.50 6.86
CA ALA A 14 12.23 -23.88 6.57
C ALA A 14 12.55 -24.00 5.07
N ALA A 15 13.80 -24.34 4.78
CA ALA A 15 14.22 -24.75 3.45
C ALA A 15 13.56 -26.09 3.11
N ALA A 16 12.78 -26.13 2.04
CA ALA A 16 12.36 -27.37 1.41
C ALA A 16 12.34 -27.18 -0.10
N CYS A 17 13.40 -27.68 -0.73
CA CYS A 17 13.45 -27.97 -2.15
C CYS A 17 12.39 -29.04 -2.45
N LEU A 18 11.36 -28.72 -3.25
CA LEU A 18 10.39 -29.72 -3.70
C LEU A 18 10.16 -29.58 -5.21
N ARG A 19 10.51 -30.68 -5.87
CA ARG A 19 10.41 -30.96 -7.30
C ARG A 19 8.95 -30.89 -7.75
N LEU A 20 8.76 -30.46 -8.99
CA LEU A 20 7.49 -30.54 -9.72
C LEU A 20 7.00 -32.00 -9.74
N GLY A 21 5.92 -32.26 -9.01
CA GLY A 21 5.10 -33.46 -9.13
C GLY A 21 3.68 -33.03 -9.53
N THR A 22 3.21 -33.54 -10.66
CA THR A 22 1.86 -33.35 -11.18
C THR A 22 0.86 -34.16 -10.36
N SER A 23 -0.15 -33.51 -9.79
CA SER A 23 -1.36 -34.18 -9.29
C SER A 23 -2.57 -33.29 -9.48
N ALA A 24 -3.52 -33.77 -10.28
CA ALA A 24 -4.83 -33.19 -10.47
C ALA A 24 -5.67 -33.36 -9.19
N GLY A 25 -6.27 -32.26 -8.71
CA GLY A 25 -7.12 -32.26 -7.53
C GLY A 25 -8.11 -31.08 -7.58
N THR A 26 -9.39 -31.44 -7.61
CA THR A 26 -10.62 -30.66 -7.34
C THR A 26 -10.47 -29.14 -7.18
N GLY A 27 -10.99 -28.41 -8.16
CA GLY A 27 -10.96 -26.95 -8.23
C GLY A 27 -11.61 -26.27 -7.03
N SER A 28 -10.77 -25.67 -6.20
CA SER A 28 -11.17 -24.56 -5.33
C SER A 28 -11.69 -23.44 -6.23
N ARG A 29 -12.94 -22.99 -6.03
CA ARG A 29 -13.46 -21.78 -6.67
C ARG A 29 -12.61 -20.60 -6.22
N ARG A 30 -11.60 -20.26 -7.02
CA ARG A 30 -10.77 -19.07 -6.83
C ARG A 30 -11.71 -17.87 -6.89
N ALA A 31 -11.95 -17.20 -5.77
CA ALA A 31 -12.71 -15.95 -5.75
C ALA A 31 -12.09 -14.99 -6.77
N MET A 32 -12.90 -14.43 -7.67
CA MET A 32 -12.39 -13.49 -8.66
C MET A 32 -11.92 -12.23 -7.95
N ALA A 33 -10.71 -11.77 -8.27
CA ALA A 33 -10.20 -10.51 -7.76
C ALA A 33 -11.09 -9.36 -8.24
N LEU A 34 -11.46 -8.45 -7.34
CA LEU A 34 -12.26 -7.26 -7.69
C LEU A 34 -11.52 -6.29 -8.61
N TYR A 35 -10.19 -6.35 -8.57
CA TYR A 35 -9.30 -5.47 -9.30
C TYR A 35 -8.19 -6.31 -9.94
N HIS A 36 -7.81 -5.90 -11.14
CA HIS A 36 -6.73 -6.52 -11.92
C HIS A 36 -5.69 -5.45 -12.24
N THR A 37 -4.46 -5.88 -12.45
CA THR A 37 -3.38 -4.98 -12.85
C THR A 37 -2.97 -5.22 -14.30
N GLU A 38 -2.43 -4.17 -14.93
CA GLU A 38 -1.83 -4.26 -16.25
C GLU A 38 -0.47 -3.57 -16.27
N GLU A 39 0.55 -4.32 -16.67
CA GLU A 39 1.91 -3.83 -16.78
C GLU A 39 2.15 -3.12 -18.12
N ARG A 40 2.80 -1.96 -18.06
CA ARG A 40 3.31 -1.21 -19.21
C ARG A 40 4.77 -0.82 -18.96
N GLY A 41 5.54 -0.67 -20.03
CA GLY A 41 6.99 -0.49 -19.93
C GLY A 41 7.72 -1.78 -19.54
N GLN A 42 9.00 -1.67 -19.19
CA GLN A 42 9.85 -2.81 -18.85
C GLN A 42 9.98 -2.94 -17.33
N PRO A 43 9.77 -4.11 -16.71
CA PRO A 43 10.05 -4.32 -15.29
C PRO A 43 11.46 -3.89 -14.89
N CYS A 44 11.60 -3.34 -13.67
CA CYS A 44 12.86 -2.80 -13.15
C CYS A 44 13.48 -1.71 -14.06
N SER A 45 12.64 -0.84 -14.63
CA SER A 45 13.08 0.32 -15.41
C SER A 45 12.26 1.57 -15.06
N GLN A 46 12.75 2.75 -15.46
CA GLN A 46 12.09 4.03 -15.17
C GLN A 46 10.74 4.20 -15.88
N ASN A 47 10.48 3.46 -16.97
CA ASN A 47 9.20 3.50 -17.68
C ASN A 47 8.20 2.45 -17.23
N TYR A 48 8.56 1.58 -16.28
CA TYR A 48 7.63 0.60 -15.73
C TYR A 48 6.43 1.28 -15.07
N ARG A 49 5.22 0.86 -15.43
CA ARG A 49 3.95 1.30 -14.86
C ARG A 49 3.04 0.11 -14.65
N LEU A 50 2.39 0.08 -13.49
CA LEU A 50 1.36 -0.90 -13.16
C LEU A 50 0.02 -0.18 -13.02
N PHE A 51 -0.81 -0.29 -14.06
CA PHE A 51 -2.15 0.29 -14.12
C PHE A 51 -3.19 -0.65 -13.53
N PHE A 52 -4.37 -0.11 -13.20
CA PHE A 52 -5.45 -0.85 -12.55
C PHE A 52 -6.68 -0.93 -13.45
N LYS A 53 -7.36 -2.08 -13.39
CA LYS A 53 -8.66 -2.34 -14.00
C LYS A 53 -9.63 -2.86 -12.95
N ASN A 54 -10.90 -2.53 -13.09
CA ASN A 54 -11.96 -3.14 -12.28
C ASN A 54 -12.39 -4.51 -12.85
N VAL A 55 -13.40 -5.13 -12.23
CA VAL A 55 -13.96 -6.42 -12.67
C VAL A 55 -14.51 -6.43 -14.11
N THR A 56 -14.88 -5.28 -14.67
CA THR A 56 -15.40 -5.19 -16.04
C THR A 56 -14.29 -4.93 -17.07
N GLY A 57 -13.02 -4.91 -16.65
CA GLY A 57 -11.87 -4.64 -17.52
C GLY A 57 -11.64 -3.15 -17.84
N HIS A 58 -12.41 -2.26 -17.21
CA HIS A 58 -12.28 -0.82 -17.36
C HIS A 58 -11.12 -0.27 -16.53
N TYR A 59 -10.32 0.64 -17.10
CA TYR A 59 -9.22 1.27 -16.40
C TYR A 59 -9.74 2.20 -15.30
N ILE A 60 -9.04 2.21 -14.17
CA ILE A 60 -9.37 3.01 -13.00
C ILE A 60 -8.09 3.59 -12.39
N SER A 61 -8.21 4.73 -11.72
CA SER A 61 -7.15 5.26 -10.87
C SER A 61 -7.15 4.53 -9.52
N PRO A 62 -6.04 3.91 -9.08
CA PRO A 62 -5.95 3.35 -7.74
C PRO A 62 -6.04 4.43 -6.65
N PHE A 63 -5.72 5.68 -6.97
CA PHE A 63 -5.74 6.77 -5.99
C PHE A 63 -7.13 7.37 -5.78
N HIS A 64 -8.01 7.29 -6.79
CA HIS A 64 -9.29 7.97 -6.79
C HIS A 64 -10.48 7.03 -6.90
N ASP A 65 -10.42 6.01 -7.77
CA ASP A 65 -11.58 5.20 -8.11
C ASP A 65 -11.76 3.99 -7.18
N ILE A 66 -10.70 3.52 -6.50
CA ILE A 66 -10.83 2.47 -5.47
C ILE A 66 -11.42 3.07 -4.20
N PRO A 67 -12.61 2.63 -3.73
CA PRO A 67 -13.25 3.20 -2.56
C PRO A 67 -12.41 2.99 -1.30
N LEU A 68 -12.30 4.00 -0.43
CA LEU A 68 -11.56 3.88 0.83
C LEU A 68 -12.13 2.78 1.75
N LYS A 69 -13.45 2.78 1.95
CA LYS A 69 -14.15 1.76 2.73
C LYS A 69 -14.71 0.68 1.82
N VAL A 70 -14.69 -0.55 2.33
CA VAL A 70 -15.40 -1.67 1.69
C VAL A 70 -16.90 -1.46 1.96
N ASN A 71 -17.64 -0.95 0.98
CA ASN A 71 -19.08 -0.79 1.12
C ASN A 71 -19.76 -2.16 1.04
N SER A 72 -20.47 -2.54 2.10
CA SER A 72 -21.56 -3.51 2.01
C SER A 72 -22.78 -2.82 1.40
N LYS A 73 -22.84 -2.72 0.07
CA LYS A 73 -24.10 -2.36 -0.59
C LYS A 73 -24.46 -3.34 -1.69
N GLU A 74 -25.49 -4.12 -1.33
CA GLU A 74 -26.58 -4.60 -2.18
C GLU A 74 -26.29 -5.75 -3.14
N GLU A 75 -26.43 -6.96 -2.62
CA GLU A 75 -27.10 -8.00 -3.42
C GLU A 75 -28.63 -7.74 -3.29
N ASN A 76 -29.28 -7.38 -4.39
CA ASN A 76 -30.74 -7.31 -4.55
C ASN A 76 -31.53 -6.20 -3.83
N GLY A 77 -30.95 -5.00 -3.60
CA GLY A 77 -31.75 -3.82 -3.19
C GLY A 77 -32.39 -3.91 -1.79
N ILE A 78 -32.01 -4.91 -0.99
CA ILE A 78 -32.39 -4.99 0.42
C ILE A 78 -31.20 -4.44 1.23
N PRO A 79 -31.39 -3.37 2.03
CA PRO A 79 -30.38 -2.94 2.97
C PRO A 79 -30.11 -4.11 3.92
N MET A 80 -28.90 -4.70 3.87
CA MET A 80 -28.44 -5.51 5.00
C MET A 80 -28.59 -4.62 6.23
N LYS A 81 -29.44 -5.03 7.18
CA LYS A 81 -29.60 -4.37 8.49
C LYS A 81 -28.23 -3.85 8.91
N LYS A 82 -28.10 -2.53 9.16
CA LYS A 82 -26.87 -1.90 9.69
C LYS A 82 -26.25 -2.90 10.68
N ALA A 83 -25.19 -3.58 10.28
CA ALA A 83 -24.52 -4.50 11.17
C ALA A 83 -23.97 -3.61 12.27
N ARG A 84 -24.55 -3.68 13.47
CA ARG A 84 -24.12 -2.95 14.67
C ARG A 84 -22.77 -3.49 15.18
N ASN A 85 -21.86 -3.88 14.29
CA ASN A 85 -20.56 -4.46 14.65
C ASN A 85 -19.46 -3.53 14.14
N ASP A 86 -18.68 -2.99 15.09
CA ASP A 86 -17.47 -2.14 14.90
C ASP A 86 -16.51 -2.70 13.83
N GLU A 87 -16.48 -4.03 13.65
CA GLU A 87 -15.62 -4.68 12.66
C GLU A 87 -15.94 -4.33 11.20
N TYR A 88 -17.21 -4.14 10.84
CA TYR A 88 -17.57 -3.74 9.47
C TYR A 88 -17.28 -2.26 9.21
N GLU A 89 -17.37 -1.41 10.24
CA GLU A 89 -16.99 0.01 10.09
C GLU A 89 -15.47 0.19 9.94
N ASN A 90 -14.70 -0.78 10.44
CA ASN A 90 -13.24 -0.81 10.39
C ASN A 90 -12.68 -1.66 9.23
N LEU A 91 -13.39 -1.77 8.10
CA LEU A 91 -12.91 -2.50 6.92
C LEU A 91 -12.57 -1.54 5.76
N PHE A 92 -11.31 -1.56 5.34
CA PHE A 92 -10.76 -0.63 4.35
C PHE A 92 -10.15 -1.38 3.17
N ASN A 93 -10.25 -0.79 1.97
CA ASN A 93 -9.44 -1.23 0.86
C ASN A 93 -8.01 -0.73 1.05
N MET A 94 -7.06 -1.58 0.72
CA MET A 94 -5.66 -1.26 0.75
C MET A 94 -4.98 -1.79 -0.51
N ILE A 95 -4.15 -0.93 -1.09
CA ILE A 95 -3.40 -1.22 -2.30
C ILE A 95 -1.98 -1.57 -1.87
N VAL A 96 -1.53 -2.77 -2.22
CA VAL A 96 -0.19 -3.25 -1.90
C VAL A 96 0.79 -2.65 -2.91
N GLU A 97 1.57 -1.66 -2.49
CA GLU A 97 2.61 -1.08 -3.36
C GLU A 97 3.90 -1.90 -3.31
N ILE A 98 4.34 -2.27 -2.11
CA ILE A 98 5.64 -2.91 -1.90
C ILE A 98 5.43 -4.22 -1.14
N PRO A 99 5.67 -5.39 -1.76
CA PRO A 99 5.63 -6.68 -1.08
C PRO A 99 6.66 -6.80 0.04
N ARG A 100 6.36 -7.63 1.03
CA ARG A 100 7.28 -7.95 2.13
C ARG A 100 8.58 -8.54 1.60
N TRP A 101 9.69 -8.11 2.22
CA TRP A 101 11.06 -8.51 1.94
C TRP A 101 11.60 -8.13 0.56
N THR A 102 10.89 -7.25 -0.15
CA THR A 102 11.42 -6.60 -1.34
C THR A 102 12.10 -5.27 -0.99
N ASN A 103 12.95 -4.78 -1.89
CA ASN A 103 13.73 -3.55 -1.71
C ASN A 103 13.25 -2.41 -2.60
N ALA A 104 12.64 -2.70 -3.76
CA ALA A 104 12.18 -1.70 -4.72
C ALA A 104 11.15 -0.75 -4.08
N LYS A 105 11.45 0.55 -4.07
CA LYS A 105 10.52 1.56 -3.57
C LYS A 105 9.46 1.84 -4.64
N MET A 106 8.41 1.04 -4.65
CA MET A 106 7.22 1.26 -5.48
C MET A 106 6.25 2.22 -4.80
N GLU A 107 5.52 3.02 -5.57
CA GLU A 107 4.48 3.93 -5.08
C GLU A 107 3.47 4.27 -6.16
N ILE A 108 2.24 4.59 -5.76
CA ILE A 108 1.23 5.23 -6.61
C ILE A 108 1.79 6.58 -7.11
N ALA A 109 1.83 6.75 -8.42
CA ALA A 109 2.29 7.97 -9.07
C ALA A 109 1.22 9.07 -8.98
N THR A 110 1.18 9.77 -7.84
CA THR A 110 0.18 10.83 -7.55
C THR A 110 0.15 11.98 -8.57
N LYS A 111 1.20 12.14 -9.36
CA LYS A 111 1.34 13.22 -10.36
C LYS A 111 1.11 12.76 -11.81
N GLU A 112 0.92 11.47 -12.04
CA GLU A 112 0.72 10.91 -13.39
C GLU A 112 -0.76 10.57 -13.64
N PRO A 113 -1.25 10.71 -14.88
CA PRO A 113 -2.60 10.29 -15.25
C PRO A 113 -2.86 8.83 -14.89
N MET A 114 -4.07 8.53 -14.42
CA MET A 114 -4.50 7.20 -13.96
C MET A 114 -3.69 6.63 -12.78
N ASN A 115 -2.80 7.43 -12.19
CA ASN A 115 -2.00 7.12 -10.99
C ASN A 115 -1.45 5.68 -10.91
N PRO A 116 -0.76 5.17 -11.95
CA PRO A 116 -0.17 3.83 -11.90
C PRO A 116 0.82 3.68 -10.74
N ILE A 117 1.07 2.45 -10.30
CA ILE A 117 2.23 2.19 -9.45
C ILE A 117 3.50 2.24 -10.31
N LYS A 118 4.53 2.92 -9.82
CA LYS A 118 5.86 2.96 -10.42
C LYS A 118 6.96 2.90 -9.36
N GLN A 119 8.18 2.60 -9.77
CA GLN A 119 9.32 2.71 -8.87
C GLN A 119 9.74 4.18 -8.72
N TYR A 120 10.03 4.60 -7.49
CA TYR A 120 10.56 5.91 -7.19
C TYR A 120 11.96 6.08 -7.81
N VAL A 121 12.18 7.18 -8.51
CA VAL A 121 13.48 7.55 -9.06
C VAL A 121 14.11 8.61 -8.16
N LYS A 122 15.34 8.37 -7.71
CA LYS A 122 16.17 9.31 -6.95
C LYS A 122 17.44 9.57 -7.75
N ASP A 123 17.74 10.83 -8.03
CA ASP A 123 18.98 11.23 -8.73
C ASP A 123 19.19 10.47 -10.06
N GLY A 124 18.11 10.28 -10.80
CA GLY A 124 18.11 9.58 -12.10
C GLY A 124 18.22 8.05 -12.02
N LYS A 125 18.23 7.46 -10.82
CA LYS A 125 18.31 5.99 -10.60
C LYS A 125 17.07 5.45 -9.91
N LEU A 126 16.71 4.22 -10.23
CA LEU A 126 15.67 3.47 -9.52
C LEU A 126 16.06 3.28 -8.05
N ARG A 127 15.15 3.64 -7.14
CA ARG A 127 15.41 3.56 -5.70
C ARG A 127 15.08 2.19 -5.13
N TYR A 128 16.04 1.67 -4.39
CA TYR A 128 15.92 0.50 -3.54
C TYR A 128 16.20 0.92 -2.09
N VAL A 129 15.41 0.43 -1.14
CA VAL A 129 15.69 0.65 0.27
C VAL A 129 16.75 -0.34 0.74
N ALA A 130 17.70 0.14 1.54
CA ALA A 130 18.77 -0.67 2.10
C ALA A 130 18.26 -1.79 3.01
N ASN A 131 19.01 -2.90 3.09
CA ASN A 131 18.82 -3.88 4.15
C ASN A 131 19.57 -3.40 5.40
N ILE A 132 18.85 -3.07 6.47
CA ILE A 132 19.44 -2.63 7.73
C ILE A 132 19.36 -3.79 8.69
N PHE A 133 20.51 -4.37 9.05
CA PHE A 133 20.55 -5.58 9.87
C PHE A 133 19.73 -5.39 11.16
N PRO A 134 18.79 -6.30 11.50
CA PRO A 134 18.54 -7.63 10.90
C PRO A 134 17.41 -7.68 9.84
N TYR A 135 16.97 -6.54 9.31
CA TYR A 135 15.80 -6.40 8.42
C TYR A 135 16.16 -6.49 6.92
N LYS A 136 15.55 -7.43 6.21
CA LYS A 136 15.60 -7.52 4.74
C LYS A 136 14.53 -6.60 4.12
N GLY A 137 14.96 -5.60 3.36
CA GLY A 137 14.11 -4.65 2.64
C GLY A 137 13.01 -4.05 3.52
N TYR A 138 11.81 -3.93 2.95
CA TYR A 138 10.61 -3.65 3.72
C TYR A 138 10.22 -4.91 4.48
N ILE A 139 10.22 -4.86 5.81
CA ILE A 139 9.84 -6.02 6.63
C ILE A 139 8.32 -6.39 6.50
N TRP A 140 7.60 -5.71 5.59
CA TRP A 140 6.16 -5.45 5.50
C TRP A 140 5.67 -5.61 4.06
N ASN A 141 4.51 -6.23 3.80
CA ASN A 141 3.79 -5.82 2.59
C ASN A 141 3.20 -4.51 3.00
N TYR A 142 3.55 -3.44 2.33
CA TYR A 142 3.19 -2.10 2.72
C TYR A 142 1.69 -1.98 3.04
N GLY A 143 1.32 -2.19 4.31
CA GLY A 143 -0.03 -2.08 4.85
C GLY A 143 -0.74 -3.35 5.39
N THR A 144 -0.19 -4.59 5.34
CA THR A 144 -0.90 -5.79 5.87
C THR A 144 -0.10 -6.90 6.57
N LEU A 145 -0.78 -7.57 7.53
CA LEU A 145 -0.36 -8.83 8.18
C LEU A 145 -0.65 -10.06 7.29
N PRO A 146 0.02 -11.20 7.57
CA PRO A 146 1.02 -11.91 6.78
C PRO A 146 0.46 -12.79 5.63
N GLN A 147 0.44 -12.27 4.42
CA GLN A 147 0.57 -13.06 3.19
C GLN A 147 1.65 -12.39 2.34
N ILE A 148 2.43 -13.10 1.53
CA ILE A 148 3.25 -12.40 0.52
C ILE A 148 2.25 -11.98 -0.56
N LEU A 149 1.91 -10.70 -0.56
CA LEU A 149 0.97 -10.14 -1.52
C LEU A 149 1.76 -9.57 -2.69
N SER A 150 1.13 -9.59 -3.86
CA SER A 150 1.78 -9.07 -5.07
C SER A 150 1.66 -7.55 -5.13
N CYS A 151 2.63 -6.88 -5.76
CA CYS A 151 2.50 -5.47 -6.07
C CYS A 151 1.22 -5.22 -6.91
N GLY A 152 0.44 -4.22 -6.52
CA GLY A 152 -0.85 -3.87 -7.11
C GLY A 152 -2.03 -4.72 -6.67
N GLU A 153 -1.85 -5.65 -5.72
CA GLU A 153 -2.98 -6.35 -5.13
C GLU A 153 -3.82 -5.41 -4.25
N VAL A 154 -5.14 -5.51 -4.36
CA VAL A 154 -6.09 -4.74 -3.54
C VAL A 154 -6.75 -5.67 -2.55
N ILE A 155 -6.55 -5.43 -1.26
CA ILE A 155 -7.05 -6.30 -0.20
C ILE A 155 -7.80 -5.53 0.87
N HIS A 156 -8.57 -6.26 1.68
CA HIS A 156 -9.33 -5.69 2.77
C HIS A 156 -8.55 -5.76 4.08
N VAL A 157 -8.59 -4.68 4.86
CA VAL A 157 -7.82 -4.57 6.11
C VAL A 157 -8.61 -3.99 7.26
N LYS A 158 -8.27 -4.43 8.48
CA LYS A 158 -8.72 -3.85 9.75
C LYS A 158 -7.67 -2.91 10.31
N ILE A 159 -7.99 -1.66 10.61
CA ILE A 159 -7.07 -0.71 11.26
C ILE A 159 -6.92 -1.05 12.75
N LEU A 160 -5.69 -0.98 13.23
CA LEU A 160 -5.25 -1.28 14.60
C LEU A 160 -4.63 -0.05 15.27
N GLY A 161 -4.02 0.88 14.53
CA GLY A 161 -3.34 2.04 15.12
C GLY A 161 -2.65 2.93 14.11
N ILE A 162 -1.71 3.78 14.54
CA ILE A 162 -0.95 4.67 13.66
C ILE A 162 0.34 5.17 14.33
N LEU A 163 1.39 5.44 13.55
CA LEU A 163 2.63 6.06 13.97
C LEU A 163 2.84 7.38 13.20
N ALA A 164 3.32 8.41 13.90
CA ALA A 164 3.55 9.74 13.35
C ALA A 164 5.04 9.96 13.04
N LEU A 165 5.49 9.56 11.85
CA LEU A 165 6.85 9.90 11.37
C LEU A 165 6.89 11.39 11.01
N ILE A 166 7.98 12.07 11.36
CA ILE A 166 8.28 13.41 10.85
C ILE A 166 9.32 13.26 9.75
N ASP A 167 8.90 13.52 8.52
CA ASP A 167 9.75 13.44 7.34
C ASP A 167 9.94 14.84 6.74
N GLU A 168 11.16 15.37 6.80
CA GLU A 168 11.54 16.68 6.23
C GLU A 168 10.61 17.83 6.67
N GLY A 169 10.16 17.80 7.93
CA GLY A 169 9.28 18.81 8.52
C GLY A 169 7.78 18.56 8.30
N GLU A 170 7.40 17.56 7.52
CA GLU A 170 6.02 17.15 7.32
C GLU A 170 5.65 15.92 8.15
N THR A 171 4.38 15.81 8.54
CA THR A 171 3.86 14.59 9.17
C THR A 171 3.56 13.54 8.11
N ASP A 172 4.22 12.39 8.22
CA ASP A 172 4.07 11.23 7.36
C ASP A 172 3.46 10.06 8.17
N TRP A 173 2.13 9.95 8.12
CA TRP A 173 1.38 9.01 8.94
C TRP A 173 1.55 7.56 8.47
N LYS A 174 1.87 6.67 9.40
CA LYS A 174 2.10 5.24 9.17
C LYS A 174 1.02 4.44 9.89
N LEU A 175 -0.09 4.17 9.22
CA LEU A 175 -1.19 3.43 9.83
C LEU A 175 -0.78 2.00 10.18
N ILE A 176 -1.40 1.45 11.24
CA ILE A 176 -1.29 0.07 11.73
C ILE A 176 -2.60 -0.72 11.44
N ALA A 177 -2.58 -1.93 10.86
CA ALA A 177 -3.67 -2.69 10.24
C ALA A 177 -3.29 -4.16 9.89
N ILE A 178 -4.30 -5.02 9.73
CA ILE A 178 -4.19 -6.45 9.40
C ILE A 178 -5.08 -6.81 8.22
N ASN A 179 -4.62 -7.71 7.33
CA ASN A 179 -5.46 -8.31 6.31
C ASN A 179 -6.67 -8.98 6.99
N ALA A 180 -7.88 -8.61 6.58
CA ALA A 180 -9.12 -9.15 7.14
C ALA A 180 -9.27 -10.66 6.94
N ASN A 181 -8.63 -11.22 5.91
CA ASN A 181 -8.60 -12.65 5.61
C ASN A 181 -7.43 -13.38 6.31
N ASP A 182 -6.63 -12.70 7.14
CA ASP A 182 -5.61 -13.37 7.92
C ASP A 182 -6.24 -14.33 8.95
N PRO A 183 -5.75 -15.58 9.10
CA PRO A 183 -6.29 -16.53 10.09
C PRO A 183 -6.25 -16.03 11.53
N GLU A 184 -5.39 -15.06 11.86
CA GLU A 184 -5.31 -14.45 13.19
C GLU A 184 -6.01 -13.10 13.28
N ALA A 185 -6.67 -12.59 12.23
CA ALA A 185 -7.31 -11.27 12.21
C ALA A 185 -8.34 -11.05 13.34
N SER A 186 -8.95 -12.12 13.83
CA SER A 186 -9.88 -12.11 14.97
C SER A 186 -9.19 -11.91 16.33
N LYS A 187 -7.85 -11.93 16.39
CA LYS A 187 -7.07 -11.64 17.62
C LYS A 187 -6.65 -10.17 17.71
N PHE A 188 -6.79 -9.40 16.63
CA PHE A 188 -6.29 -8.03 16.53
C PHE A 188 -7.44 -7.05 16.34
N HIS A 189 -7.68 -6.23 17.35
CA HIS A 189 -8.73 -5.21 17.35
C HIS A 189 -8.21 -3.81 17.66
N ASP A 190 -7.05 -3.71 18.32
CA ASP A 190 -6.34 -2.44 18.57
C ASP A 190 -4.82 -2.63 18.58
N ILE A 191 -4.07 -1.54 18.78
CA ILE A 191 -2.60 -1.50 18.75
C ILE A 191 -1.98 -2.34 19.87
N ASP A 192 -2.65 -2.47 21.01
CA ASP A 192 -2.14 -3.24 22.16
C ASP A 192 -2.18 -4.74 21.91
N ASP A 193 -3.09 -5.24 21.05
CA ASP A 193 -3.08 -6.63 20.60
C ASP A 193 -1.82 -6.93 19.80
N VAL A 194 -1.33 -5.95 19.03
CA VAL A 194 -0.05 -6.05 18.32
C VAL A 194 1.12 -6.11 19.32
N LYS A 195 1.06 -5.41 20.45
CA LYS A 195 2.11 -5.57 21.48
C LYS A 195 2.04 -6.97 22.12
N LYS A 196 0.83 -7.42 22.42
CA LYS A 196 0.55 -8.66 23.18
C LYS A 196 0.86 -9.92 22.39
N PHE A 197 0.16 -10.16 21.28
CA PHE A 197 0.32 -11.40 20.50
C PHE A 197 1.62 -11.42 19.73
N LYS A 198 2.22 -10.24 19.65
CA LYS A 198 3.18 -9.90 18.67
C LYS A 198 4.28 -9.02 19.35
N PRO A 199 5.08 -9.56 20.30
CA PRO A 199 6.14 -8.80 21.00
C PRO A 199 7.39 -8.48 20.15
N GLY A 200 7.90 -7.25 20.16
CA GLY A 200 9.14 -6.81 19.48
C GLY A 200 8.95 -6.23 18.06
N TYR A 201 7.88 -6.63 17.40
CA TYR A 201 6.80 -5.67 17.24
C TYR A 201 7.01 -4.32 16.55
N LEU A 202 6.25 -3.44 17.20
CA LEU A 202 6.18 -2.03 16.97
C LEU A 202 7.56 -1.40 17.19
N GLU A 203 8.39 -2.01 18.04
CA GLU A 203 9.79 -1.62 18.25
C GLU A 203 10.62 -1.80 16.98
N ALA A 204 10.53 -2.95 16.30
CA ALA A 204 11.19 -3.17 15.02
C ALA A 204 10.67 -2.22 13.94
N THR A 205 9.37 -1.92 13.95
CA THR A 205 8.74 -0.96 13.04
C THR A 205 9.29 0.46 13.23
N LEU A 206 9.34 0.92 14.47
CA LEU A 206 9.87 2.22 14.86
C LEU A 206 11.36 2.32 14.49
N ASN A 207 12.15 1.30 14.82
CA ASN A 207 13.58 1.26 14.51
C ASN A 207 13.84 1.26 12.99
N TRP A 208 13.06 0.51 12.21
CA TRP A 208 13.18 0.52 10.76
C TRP A 208 12.93 1.92 10.20
N PHE A 209 11.84 2.58 10.60
CA PHE A 209 11.55 3.95 10.15
C PHE A 209 12.54 4.99 10.65
N ARG A 210 13.13 4.79 11.84
CA ARG A 210 14.17 5.68 12.36
C ARG A 210 15.40 5.64 11.46
N LEU A 211 15.78 4.44 11.02
CA LEU A 211 17.09 4.19 10.41
C LEU A 211 17.07 4.07 8.88
N TYR A 212 15.94 3.84 8.21
CA TYR A 212 15.91 3.46 6.78
C TYR A 212 16.57 4.43 5.80
N LYS A 213 16.78 5.69 6.20
CA LYS A 213 17.47 6.71 5.38
C LYS A 213 18.91 6.95 5.80
N VAL A 214 19.39 6.36 6.90
CA VAL A 214 20.77 6.49 7.36
C VAL A 214 21.78 5.97 6.33
N PRO A 215 21.54 4.81 5.66
CA PRO A 215 22.38 4.38 4.55
C PRO A 215 22.44 5.36 3.37
N ASP A 216 21.41 6.19 3.19
CA ASP A 216 21.36 7.25 2.17
C ASP A 216 22.15 8.52 2.61
N GLY A 217 22.86 8.48 3.74
CA GLY A 217 23.58 9.62 4.32
C GLY A 217 22.68 10.65 5.00
N LYS A 218 21.39 10.34 5.23
CA LYS A 218 20.46 11.22 5.95
C LYS A 218 20.52 10.96 7.47
N PRO A 219 20.16 11.94 8.31
CA PRO A 219 20.01 11.70 9.75
C PRO A 219 18.87 10.71 10.02
N GLU A 220 18.84 10.21 11.27
CA GLU A 220 17.70 9.43 11.75
C GLU A 220 16.40 10.24 11.66
N ASN A 221 15.32 9.58 11.25
CA ASN A 221 14.02 10.25 11.24
C ASN A 221 13.49 10.46 12.65
N GLN A 222 12.73 11.54 12.81
CA GLN A 222 12.07 11.89 14.05
C GLN A 222 10.61 11.44 14.03
N PHE A 223 9.97 11.45 15.20
CA PHE A 223 8.59 11.05 15.36
C PHE A 223 7.85 12.02 16.27
N ALA A 224 6.59 12.32 15.94
CA ALA A 224 5.70 12.98 16.88
C ALA A 224 5.35 12.02 18.04
N PHE A 225 4.80 12.57 19.13
CA PHE A 225 4.40 11.79 20.31
C PHE A 225 5.53 10.91 20.85
N ASN A 226 6.80 11.33 20.71
CA ASN A 226 7.98 10.55 21.12
C ASN A 226 8.05 9.14 20.51
N GLY A 227 7.48 8.94 19.31
CA GLY A 227 7.45 7.62 18.66
C GLY A 227 6.40 6.66 19.21
N GLU A 228 5.46 7.14 20.03
CA GLU A 228 4.32 6.36 20.52
C GLU A 228 3.36 6.04 19.38
N PHE A 229 2.96 4.78 19.27
CA PHE A 229 1.88 4.36 18.39
C PHE A 229 0.54 4.77 19.02
N LYS A 230 -0.29 5.49 18.27
CA LYS A 230 -1.66 5.80 18.71
C LYS A 230 -2.60 4.67 18.32
N ASN A 231 -3.66 4.52 19.11
CA ASN A 231 -4.65 3.45 18.98
C ASN A 231 -5.50 3.55 17.71
N LYS A 232 -6.33 2.52 17.48
CA LYS A 232 -7.27 2.46 16.35
C LYS A 232 -8.17 3.71 16.28
N ALA A 233 -8.73 4.16 17.40
CA ALA A 233 -9.64 5.30 17.41
C ALA A 233 -8.99 6.58 16.86
N PHE A 234 -7.77 6.90 17.32
CA PHE A 234 -7.02 8.04 16.80
C PHE A 234 -6.69 7.86 15.31
N ALA A 235 -6.28 6.65 14.91
CA ALA A 235 -5.99 6.33 13.52
C ALA A 235 -7.19 6.56 12.59
N LEU A 236 -8.40 6.18 13.03
CA LEU A 236 -9.64 6.37 12.28
C LEU A 236 -9.99 7.85 12.11
N GLU A 237 -9.74 8.70 13.11
CA GLU A 237 -9.93 10.16 12.97
C GLU A 237 -8.92 10.78 11.99
N VAL A 238 -7.66 10.31 11.99
CA VAL A 238 -6.68 10.74 10.99
C VAL A 238 -7.12 10.33 9.58
N ILE A 239 -7.56 9.08 9.38
CA ILE A 239 -8.09 8.59 8.10
C ILE A 239 -9.28 9.44 7.64
N LYS A 240 -10.21 9.73 8.56
CA LYS A 240 -11.39 10.54 8.27
C LYS A 240 -10.99 11.94 7.81
N SER A 241 -10.08 12.59 8.53
CA SER A 241 -9.57 13.92 8.19
C SER A 241 -8.90 13.93 6.81
N THR A 242 -8.00 12.98 6.54
CA THR A 242 -7.28 12.91 5.26
C THR A 242 -8.21 12.58 4.10
N HIS A 243 -9.23 11.76 4.32
CA HIS A 243 -10.27 11.49 3.34
C HIS A 243 -11.13 12.73 3.02
N GLN A 244 -11.40 13.60 4.00
CA GLN A 244 -12.07 14.87 3.72
C GLN A 244 -11.20 15.81 2.87
N CYS A 245 -9.89 15.86 3.13
CA CYS A 245 -8.94 16.59 2.27
C CYS A 245 -8.95 16.04 0.84
N TRP A 246 -8.95 14.71 0.67
CA TRP A 246 -9.06 14.06 -0.64
C TRP A 246 -10.40 14.39 -1.35
N LYS A 247 -11.53 14.42 -0.63
CA LYS A 247 -12.81 14.86 -1.20
C LYS A 247 -12.75 16.31 -1.67
N ALA A 248 -12.18 17.19 -0.86
CA ALA A 248 -12.03 18.60 -1.23
C ALA A 248 -11.15 18.76 -2.48
N LEU A 249 -10.05 18.00 -2.57
CA LEU A 249 -9.17 17.94 -3.74
C LEU A 249 -9.94 17.53 -4.99
N LEU A 250 -10.64 16.40 -4.95
CA LEU A 250 -11.36 15.87 -6.11
C LEU A 250 -12.56 16.71 -6.55
N MET A 251 -13.10 17.52 -5.65
CA MET A 251 -14.17 18.48 -5.94
C MET A 251 -13.62 19.86 -6.33
N LYS A 252 -12.30 19.98 -6.55
CA LYS A 252 -11.60 21.25 -6.88
C LYS A 252 -11.85 22.37 -5.85
N LYS A 253 -12.08 22.00 -4.58
CA LYS A 253 -12.30 22.93 -3.47
C LYS A 253 -11.02 23.38 -2.77
N CYS A 254 -9.87 22.82 -3.14
CA CYS A 254 -8.55 23.26 -2.71
C CYS A 254 -7.54 23.17 -3.87
N ASN A 255 -6.42 23.88 -3.75
CA ASN A 255 -5.34 23.77 -4.72
C ASN A 255 -4.68 22.38 -4.61
N GLY A 256 -4.83 21.57 -5.66
CA GLY A 256 -4.24 20.22 -5.73
C GLY A 256 -2.75 20.19 -6.08
N GLY A 257 -2.16 21.35 -6.38
CA GLY A 257 -0.77 21.44 -6.80
C GLY A 257 -0.50 20.55 -8.02
N ALA A 258 0.50 19.68 -7.90
CA ALA A 258 0.90 18.75 -8.96
C ALA A 258 0.13 17.41 -8.95
N ILE A 259 -0.85 17.23 -8.07
CA ILE A 259 -1.60 15.97 -7.99
C ILE A 259 -2.49 15.83 -9.23
N ASN A 260 -2.30 14.74 -9.96
CA ASN A 260 -3.17 14.36 -11.06
C ASN A 260 -4.44 13.72 -10.48
N CYS A 261 -5.58 14.36 -10.73
CA CYS A 261 -6.88 13.97 -10.19
C CYS A 261 -7.74 13.17 -11.18
N THR A 262 -7.20 12.74 -12.33
CA THR A 262 -7.93 12.00 -13.36
C THR A 262 -8.52 10.71 -12.77
N ASN A 263 -9.82 10.54 -12.94
CA ASN A 263 -10.58 9.42 -12.41
C ASN A 263 -11.72 9.07 -13.38
N VAL A 264 -12.36 7.91 -13.22
CA VAL A 264 -13.43 7.48 -14.14
C VAL A 264 -14.77 7.21 -13.45
N GLN A 265 -14.74 6.84 -12.17
CA GLN A 265 -15.92 6.38 -11.43
C GLN A 265 -16.60 7.50 -10.62
N ILE A 266 -15.92 8.61 -10.34
CA ILE A 266 -16.44 9.64 -9.46
C ILE A 266 -17.29 10.63 -10.26
N SER A 267 -18.60 10.38 -10.27
CA SER A 267 -19.55 11.08 -11.14
C SER A 267 -19.54 12.60 -11.00
N ASP A 268 -19.38 13.11 -9.79
CA ASP A 268 -19.41 14.56 -9.52
C ASP A 268 -18.02 15.21 -9.61
N SER A 269 -16.97 14.45 -9.95
CA SER A 269 -15.63 15.01 -10.06
C SER A 269 -15.47 15.78 -11.38
N PRO A 270 -15.01 17.04 -11.37
CA PRO A 270 -14.67 17.78 -12.58
C PRO A 270 -13.44 17.20 -13.31
N PHE A 271 -12.75 16.22 -12.73
CA PHE A 271 -11.59 15.54 -13.32
C PHE A 271 -11.95 14.18 -13.93
N ARG A 272 -13.25 13.85 -13.96
CA ARG A 272 -13.72 12.59 -14.51
C ARG A 272 -13.46 12.53 -16.02
N CYS A 273 -12.80 11.46 -16.48
CA CYS A 273 -12.64 11.16 -17.90
C CYS A 273 -13.49 9.94 -18.31
N THR A 274 -13.61 9.74 -19.61
CA THR A 274 -14.21 8.57 -20.25
C THR A 274 -13.27 7.37 -20.20
N GLN A 275 -13.80 6.16 -20.43
CA GLN A 275 -12.98 4.96 -20.50
C GLN A 275 -12.06 4.96 -21.73
N GLU A 276 -12.49 5.58 -22.82
CA GLU A 276 -11.72 5.76 -24.05
C GLU A 276 -10.51 6.67 -23.81
N GLU A 277 -10.69 7.79 -23.11
CA GLU A 277 -9.60 8.68 -22.70
C GLU A 277 -8.63 7.98 -21.74
N ALA A 278 -9.16 7.26 -20.74
CA ALA A 278 -8.34 6.48 -19.81
C ALA A 278 -7.49 5.43 -20.55
N ARG A 279 -8.08 4.71 -21.51
CA ARG A 279 -7.36 3.73 -22.35
C ARG A 279 -6.26 4.41 -23.18
N SER A 280 -6.57 5.53 -23.82
CA SER A 280 -5.58 6.28 -24.62
C SER A 280 -4.39 6.74 -23.77
N LEU A 281 -4.63 7.20 -22.53
CA LEU A 281 -3.57 7.56 -21.60
C LEU A 281 -2.66 6.37 -21.26
N VAL A 282 -3.23 5.20 -21.00
CA VAL A 282 -2.46 3.98 -20.70
C VAL A 282 -1.65 3.51 -21.92
N GLU A 283 -2.26 3.49 -23.10
CA GLU A 283 -1.62 3.04 -24.34
C GLU A 283 -0.51 3.98 -24.82
N SER A 284 -0.53 5.25 -24.43
CA SER A 284 0.51 6.23 -24.75
C SER A 284 1.86 5.96 -24.03
N VAL A 285 1.87 5.14 -22.99
CA VAL A 285 3.09 4.80 -22.24
C VAL A 285 3.98 3.89 -23.09
N SER A 286 5.08 4.44 -23.61
CA SER A 286 5.99 3.73 -24.51
C SER A 286 6.72 2.57 -23.82
N SER A 287 6.82 1.45 -24.53
CA SER A 287 7.70 0.33 -24.17
C SER A 287 9.10 0.57 -24.74
N SER A 288 9.85 1.53 -24.18
CA SER A 288 11.26 1.69 -24.54
C SER A 288 12.13 0.74 -23.72
N PRO A 289 12.97 -0.11 -24.34
CA PRO A 289 13.82 -1.03 -23.59
C PRO A 289 15.01 -0.28 -23.00
N ASN A 290 15.02 -0.08 -21.68
CA ASN A 290 16.21 0.32 -20.94
C ASN A 290 16.38 -0.68 -19.79
N LYS A 291 17.34 -1.59 -19.97
CA LYS A 291 17.67 -2.60 -18.98
C LYS A 291 18.70 -2.01 -18.02
N GLU A 292 18.25 -1.48 -16.88
CA GLU A 292 19.15 -1.17 -15.76
C GLU A 292 19.27 -2.42 -14.89
N SER A 293 20.47 -2.99 -14.78
CA SER A 293 20.78 -4.04 -13.80
C SER A 293 21.26 -3.40 -12.50
N ASN A 294 20.67 -3.76 -11.36
CA ASN A 294 21.14 -3.27 -10.06
C ASN A 294 21.58 -4.42 -9.16
N GLU A 295 22.89 -4.45 -8.86
CA GLU A 295 23.55 -5.40 -7.95
C GLU A 295 23.40 -5.00 -6.45
N GLU A 296 22.76 -3.86 -6.16
CA GLU A 296 22.68 -3.27 -4.80
C GLU A 296 21.69 -3.99 -3.85
N GLU A 297 20.83 -4.89 -4.33
CA GLU A 297 19.76 -5.50 -3.51
C GLU A 297 20.26 -6.38 -2.35
N GLN A 298 21.54 -6.79 -2.36
CA GLN A 298 22.10 -7.75 -1.42
C GLN A 298 23.00 -7.14 -0.33
N VAL A 299 23.24 -5.83 -0.34
CA VAL A 299 24.12 -5.19 0.66
C VAL A 299 23.39 -5.08 2.01
N TRP A 300 24.09 -5.44 3.09
CA TRP A 300 23.65 -5.30 4.48
C TRP A 300 24.37 -4.14 5.15
N HIS A 301 23.59 -3.25 5.78
CA HIS A 301 24.11 -2.14 6.57
C HIS A 301 24.01 -2.48 8.06
N PHE A 302 25.15 -2.41 8.74
CA PHE A 302 25.27 -2.58 10.18
C PHE A 302 25.45 -1.21 10.80
N LEU A 303 24.36 -0.62 11.28
CA LEU A 303 24.39 0.65 11.97
C LEU A 303 24.75 0.35 13.44
N GLY A 304 25.95 0.73 13.85
CA GLY A 304 26.43 0.55 15.22
C GLY A 304 25.48 1.20 16.24
N LYS A 305 25.44 0.66 17.46
CA LYS A 305 24.80 1.32 18.60
C LYS A 305 25.75 2.34 19.22
#